data_AF-A0AAU2V3M2-F1
#
_entry.id   AF-A0AAU2V3M2-F1
#
_cell.length_a   1.000
_cell.length_b   1.000
_cell.length_c   1.000
_cell.angle_alpha   90.00
_cell.angle_beta   90.00
_cell.angle_gamma   90.00
#
_symmetry.space_group_name_H-M   'P 1'
#
loop_
_entity.id
_entity.type
_entity.pdbx_description
1 polymer ?
#
loop_
_entity_poly.entity_id
_entity_poly.type
_entity_poly.pdbx_seq_one_letter_code
_entity_poly.pdbx_strand_id
1 'polypeptide(L)'
;MLDLVAPGTEHHYEERDGRRIAVMAHPDGSWARAVSNGGDPAAVDQGGPRRLWDTLDELRAYWLTEGELPVRGARVVIKPDGTTILARGTWHVKL
;
A
#
# COMPACT_ATOMS: atom_id res chain seq x y z
N MET A 1 5.37 2.83 -0.59
CA MET A 1 4.86 2.18 -1.83
C MET A 1 3.37 2.34 -1.94
N LEU A 2 2.60 2.00 -0.89
CA LEU A 2 1.15 2.25 -0.87
C LEU A 2 0.81 3.70 -1.24
N ASP A 3 1.52 4.69 -0.66
CA ASP A 3 1.32 6.11 -0.99
C ASP A 3 1.62 6.50 -2.43
N LEU A 4 2.35 5.66 -3.18
CA LEU A 4 2.59 5.89 -4.61
C LEU A 4 1.44 5.33 -5.45
N VAL A 5 0.98 4.11 -5.14
CA VAL A 5 -0.08 3.44 -5.91
C VAL A 5 -1.49 3.90 -5.53
N ALA A 6 -1.67 4.35 -4.30
CA ALA A 6 -2.91 4.92 -3.79
C ALA A 6 -2.60 6.21 -3.00
N PRO A 7 -2.22 7.31 -3.69
CA PRO A 7 -1.88 8.57 -3.04
C PRO A 7 -3.03 9.10 -2.19
N GLY A 8 -2.71 9.65 -1.01
CA GLY A 8 -3.71 10.14 -0.06
C GLY A 8 -4.29 9.07 0.87
N THR A 9 -3.79 7.83 0.82
CA THR A 9 -4.15 6.81 1.80
C THR A 9 -3.49 7.11 3.14
N GLU A 10 -4.30 7.36 4.17
CA GLU A 10 -3.85 7.39 5.55
C GLU A 10 -3.89 5.97 6.13
N HIS A 11 -2.97 5.67 7.03
CA HIS A 11 -2.91 4.37 7.67
C HIS A 11 -2.53 4.48 9.14
N HIS A 12 -3.04 3.56 9.93
CA HIS A 12 -2.75 3.43 11.34
C HIS A 12 -2.48 1.97 11.67
N TYR A 13 -1.51 1.72 12.55
CA TYR A 13 -1.19 0.40 13.05
C TYR A 13 -1.07 0.44 14.57
N GLU A 14 -1.75 -0.49 15.23
CA GLU A 14 -1.69 -0.70 16.68
C GLU A 14 -1.36 -2.16 16.95
N GLU A 15 -0.45 -2.41 17.89
CA GLU A 15 -0.18 -3.74 18.43
C GLU A 15 -0.19 -3.70 19.95
N ARG A 16 -1.03 -4.56 20.55
CA ARG A 16 -1.17 -4.67 21.99
C ARG A 16 -1.54 -6.09 22.39
N ASP A 17 -0.83 -6.65 23.36
CA ASP A 17 -1.12 -7.97 23.95
C ASP A 17 -1.25 -9.08 22.88
N GLY A 18 -0.40 -9.04 21.86
CA GLY A 18 -0.42 -9.99 20.73
C GLY A 18 -1.53 -9.75 19.70
N ARG A 19 -2.43 -8.80 19.93
CA ARG A 19 -3.43 -8.36 18.95
C ARG A 19 -2.86 -7.24 18.09
N ARG A 20 -3.02 -7.36 16.77
CA ARG A 20 -2.55 -6.38 15.78
C ARG A 20 -3.74 -5.84 15.00
N ILE A 21 -3.83 -4.53 14.86
CA ILE A 21 -4.87 -3.85 14.11
C ILE A 21 -4.20 -2.92 13.11
N ALA A 22 -4.48 -3.14 11.82
CA ALA A 22 -4.12 -2.20 10.76
C ALA A 22 -5.39 -1.57 10.19
N VAL A 23 -5.39 -0.25 10.03
CA VAL A 23 -6.49 0.52 9.43
C VAL A 23 -5.92 1.36 8.30
N MET A 24 -6.65 1.43 7.19
CA MET A 24 -6.35 2.32 6.07
C MET A 24 -7.63 3.07 5.67
N ALA A 25 -7.49 4.34 5.33
CA ALA A 25 -8.58 5.19 4.86
C ALA A 25 -8.09 6.11 3.74
N HIS A 26 -8.96 6.40 2.78
CA HIS A 26 -8.65 7.28 1.66
C HIS A 26 -9.79 8.28 1.43
N PRO A 27 -9.52 9.53 0.98
CA PRO A 27 -10.54 10.58 0.81
C PRO A 27 -11.71 10.24 -0.12
N ASP A 28 -11.55 9.26 -1.02
CA ASP A 28 -12.63 8.77 -1.89
C ASP A 28 -13.64 7.83 -1.18
N GLY A 29 -13.49 7.63 0.13
CA GLY A 29 -14.34 6.75 0.94
C GLY A 29 -13.89 5.29 0.97
N SER A 30 -12.76 4.95 0.34
CA SER A 30 -12.16 3.62 0.46
C SER A 30 -11.55 3.41 1.84
N TRP A 31 -11.74 2.23 2.40
CA TRP A 31 -11.19 1.87 3.70
C TRP A 31 -10.89 0.38 3.79
N ALA A 32 -9.97 0.03 4.69
CA ALA A 32 -9.72 -1.35 5.08
C ALA A 32 -9.34 -1.42 6.56
N ARG A 33 -9.71 -2.52 7.21
CA ARG A 33 -9.36 -2.85 8.59
C ARG A 33 -8.99 -4.31 8.67
N ALA A 34 -7.78 -4.59 9.16
CA ALA A 34 -7.29 -5.93 9.40
C ALA A 34 -7.03 -6.13 10.90
N VAL A 35 -7.50 -7.25 11.45
CA VAL A 35 -7.28 -7.63 12.85
C VAL A 35 -6.69 -9.03 12.90
N SER A 36 -5.53 -9.17 13.53
CA SER A 36 -4.90 -10.46 13.81
C SER A 36 -4.75 -10.63 15.32
N ASN A 37 -4.89 -11.88 15.80
CA ASN A 37 -4.63 -12.25 17.18
C ASN A 37 -3.48 -13.27 17.17
N GLY A 38 -2.30 -12.88 17.65
CA GLY A 38 -1.12 -13.72 17.70
C GLY A 38 -0.54 -14.04 16.32
N GLY A 39 -0.40 -15.33 16.01
CA GLY A 39 0.17 -15.83 14.76
C GLY A 39 -0.84 -16.09 13.65
N ASP A 40 -2.13 -15.92 13.92
CA ASP A 40 -3.19 -16.25 12.97
C ASP A 40 -3.28 -15.23 11.82
N PRO A 41 -3.72 -15.66 10.62
CA PRO A 41 -4.04 -14.73 9.54
C PRO A 41 -5.02 -13.64 10.00
N ALA A 42 -4.81 -12.41 9.52
CA ALA A 42 -5.69 -11.32 9.86
C ALA A 42 -7.10 -11.51 9.25
N ALA A 43 -8.14 -11.26 10.04
CA ALA A 43 -9.49 -11.05 9.52
C ALA A 43 -9.57 -9.63 8.94
N VAL A 44 -10.06 -9.50 7.71
CA VAL A 44 -10.04 -8.25 6.96
C VAL A 44 -11.44 -7.85 6.53
N ASP A 45 -11.83 -6.64 6.92
CA ASP A 45 -13.00 -5.93 6.41
C ASP A 45 -12.52 -4.76 5.54
N GLN A 46 -13.14 -4.53 4.38
CA GLN A 46 -12.82 -3.39 3.52
C GLN A 46 -14.00 -3.00 2.63
N GLY A 47 -14.02 -1.74 2.20
CA GLY A 47 -15.09 -1.22 1.35
C GLY A 47 -14.70 0.08 0.64
N GLY A 48 -15.61 0.55 -0.22
CA GLY A 48 -15.43 1.74 -1.05
C GLY A 48 -14.84 1.47 -2.44
N PRO A 49 -14.52 2.53 -3.21
CA PRO A 49 -14.09 2.40 -4.60
C PRO A 49 -12.79 1.62 -4.83
N ARG A 50 -11.86 1.67 -3.87
CA ARG A 50 -10.56 0.99 -3.91
C ARG A 50 -10.52 -0.14 -2.90
N ARG A 51 -9.91 -1.24 -3.30
CA ARG A 51 -9.63 -2.39 -2.44
C ARG A 51 -8.27 -2.22 -1.76
N LEU A 52 -8.19 -1.33 -0.77
CA LEU A 52 -6.92 -0.89 -0.18
C LEU A 52 -6.11 -2.04 0.44
N TRP A 53 -6.76 -3.02 1.07
CA TRP A 53 -6.06 -4.19 1.61
C TRP A 53 -5.51 -5.07 0.50
N ASP A 54 -6.27 -5.27 -0.57
CA ASP A 54 -5.82 -6.09 -1.71
C ASP A 54 -4.60 -5.44 -2.37
N THR A 55 -4.61 -4.11 -2.54
CA THR A 55 -3.43 -3.35 -3.01
C THR A 55 -2.24 -3.51 -2.07
N LEU A 56 -2.43 -3.39 -0.75
CA LEU A 56 -1.34 -3.57 0.21
C LEU A 56 -0.76 -5.01 0.16
N ASP A 57 -1.63 -6.01 0.01
CA ASP A 57 -1.21 -7.41 -0.03
C ASP A 57 -0.44 -7.74 -1.31
N GLU A 58 -0.84 -7.19 -2.46
CA GLU A 58 -0.08 -7.29 -3.71
C GLU A 58 1.33 -6.69 -3.57
N LEU A 59 1.44 -5.52 -2.93
CA LEU A 59 2.74 -4.90 -2.67
C LEU A 59 3.61 -5.73 -1.71
N ARG A 60 2.98 -6.32 -0.69
CA ARG A 60 3.64 -7.23 0.25
C ARG A 60 4.11 -8.50 -0.47
N ALA A 61 3.28 -9.08 -1.32
CA ALA A 61 3.62 -10.26 -2.11
C ALA A 61 4.82 -9.97 -3.02
N TYR A 62 4.79 -8.85 -3.77
CA TYR A 62 5.92 -8.42 -4.58
C TYR A 62 7.19 -8.29 -3.74
N TRP A 63 7.13 -7.58 -2.60
CA TRP A 63 8.30 -7.39 -1.75
C TRP A 63 8.87 -8.70 -1.21
N LEU A 64 8.01 -9.64 -0.81
CA LEU A 64 8.43 -10.95 -0.33
C LEU A 64 9.04 -11.83 -1.42
N THR A 65 8.56 -11.72 -2.67
CA THR A 65 9.09 -12.49 -3.80
C THR A 65 10.39 -11.91 -4.34
N GLU A 66 10.46 -10.59 -4.52
CA GLU A 66 11.57 -9.91 -5.17
C GLU A 66 12.63 -9.39 -4.18
N GLY A 67 12.34 -9.41 -2.88
CA GLY A 67 13.22 -8.92 -1.81
C GLY A 67 13.30 -7.39 -1.70
N GLU A 68 12.70 -6.66 -2.64
CA GLU A 68 12.63 -5.21 -2.65
C GLU A 68 11.33 -4.71 -3.29
N LEU A 69 11.04 -3.43 -3.12
CA LEU A 69 9.90 -2.76 -3.76
C LEU A 69 10.37 -2.11 -5.07
N PRO A 70 9.54 -2.06 -6.14
CA PRO A 70 9.98 -1.62 -7.45
C PRO A 70 10.42 -0.14 -7.50
N VAL A 71 10.02 0.67 -6.51
CA VAL A 71 10.49 2.05 -6.34
C VAL A 71 12.00 2.11 -6.09
N ARG A 72 12.57 1.09 -5.43
CA ARG A 72 14.01 0.99 -5.24
C ARG A 72 14.64 0.69 -6.60
N GLY A 73 15.52 1.60 -7.04
CA GLY A 73 16.16 1.52 -8.36
C GLY A 73 15.27 1.98 -9.52
N ALA A 74 14.10 2.56 -9.26
CA ALA A 74 13.26 3.13 -10.31
C ALA A 74 13.94 4.33 -10.98
N ARG A 75 13.80 4.44 -12.30
CA ARG A 75 14.15 5.64 -13.04
C ARG A 75 13.09 6.70 -12.78
N VAL A 76 13.53 7.92 -12.48
CA VAL A 76 12.64 9.05 -12.23
C VAL A 76 12.77 10.06 -13.37
N VAL A 77 11.62 10.51 -13.89
CA VAL A 77 11.52 11.64 -14.82
C VAL A 77 10.63 12.70 -14.18
N ILE A 78 11.19 13.89 -13.95
CA ILE A 78 10.47 15.06 -13.42
C ILE A 78 10.33 16.06 -14.56
N LYS A 79 9.10 16.44 -14.89
CA LYS A 79 8.80 17.44 -15.91
C LYS A 79 8.79 18.85 -15.32
N PRO A 80 8.94 19.92 -16.14
CA PRO A 80 8.89 21.29 -15.66
C PRO A 80 7.58 21.68 -14.95
N ASP A 81 6.47 21.00 -15.27
CA ASP A 81 5.17 21.19 -14.62
C ASP A 81 5.03 20.48 -13.27
N GLY A 82 6.08 19.79 -12.81
CA GLY A 82 6.10 19.02 -11.56
C GLY A 82 5.64 17.57 -11.70
N THR A 83 5.09 17.16 -12.85
CA THR A 83 4.70 15.76 -13.09
C THR A 83 5.90 14.85 -12.87
N THR A 84 5.75 13.85 -12.01
CA THR A 84 6.81 12.91 -11.67
C THR A 84 6.43 11.51 -12.11
N ILE A 85 7.26 10.89 -12.95
CA ILE A 85 7.07 9.52 -13.43
C ILE A 85 8.18 8.67 -12.83
N LEU A 86 7.82 7.61 -12.12
CA LEU A 86 8.75 6.58 -11.66
C LEU A 86 8.49 5.29 -12.44
N ALA A 87 9.55 4.63 -12.92
CA ALA A 87 9.41 3.39 -13.69
C ALA A 87 10.56 2.39 -13.43
N ARG A 88 10.22 1.09 -13.40
CA ARG A 88 11.17 -0.02 -13.34
C ARG A 88 10.57 -1.27 -13.99
N GLY A 89 11.20 -1.77 -15.05
CA GLY A 89 10.65 -2.90 -15.80
C GLY A 89 9.25 -2.56 -16.32
N THR A 90 8.26 -3.39 -15.98
CA THR A 90 6.84 -3.16 -16.31
C THR A 90 6.10 -2.28 -15.31
N TRP A 91 6.67 -2.03 -14.12
CA TRP A 91 6.05 -1.17 -13.12
C TRP A 91 6.28 0.31 -13.46
N HIS A 92 5.23 1.11 -13.38
CA HIS A 92 5.32 2.56 -13.46
C HIS A 92 4.23 3.24 -12.63
N VAL A 93 4.51 4.45 -12.16
CA VAL A 93 3.53 5.33 -11.52
C VAL A 93 3.74 6.77 -11.97
N LYS A 94 2.64 7.51 -12.07
CA LYS A 94 2.64 8.94 -12.39
C LYS A 94 2.02 9.69 -11.21
N LEU A 95 2.77 10.66 -10.69
CA LEU A 95 2.39 11.59 -9.63
C LEU A 95 2.23 12.99 -10.21
#